data_AF-A0A2A2K9S8-F1
#
_entry.id   AF-A0A2A2K9S8-F1
#
_cell.length_a   1.000
_cell.length_b   1.000
_cell.length_c   1.000
_cell.angle_alpha   90.00
_cell.angle_beta   90.00
_cell.angle_gamma   90.00
#
_symmetry.space_group_name_H-M   'P 1'
#
loop_
_entity.id
_entity.type
_entity.pdbx_description
1 polymer ?
#
loop_
_entity_poly.entity_id
_entity_poly.type
_entity_poly.pdbx_seq_one_letter_code
_entity_poly.pdbx_strand_id
1 'polypeptide(L)'
;MIALDCGDDFAIWRGQARQLLGHGIDPATVTWGQTWMDDLLAVPTPLPAGPGPFHARVPAALLAQLEQAGRYRGEQRWNLLYEVLWRVAHGDRTAMLAGDRLGSELQRRIRQGPLIPELVGQARHGKQRDGQALEIGRQQGKRIGAGGTDR
;
A
#
# COMPACT_ATOMS: atom_id res chain seq x y z
N MET A 1 8.06 0.44 28.29
CA MET A 1 7.83 0.32 26.83
C MET A 1 6.91 -0.87 26.61
N ILE A 2 5.87 -0.73 25.79
CA ILE A 2 4.92 -1.79 25.46
C ILE A 2 5.41 -2.45 24.17
N ALA A 3 5.73 -3.74 24.24
CA ALA A 3 6.11 -4.52 23.07
C ALA A 3 4.92 -5.36 22.59
N LEU A 4 4.59 -5.26 21.30
CA LEU A 4 3.46 -5.97 20.71
C LEU A 4 3.90 -6.73 19.46
N ASP A 5 3.42 -7.97 19.37
CA ASP A 5 3.42 -8.74 18.13
C ASP A 5 1.99 -8.88 17.62
N CYS A 6 1.82 -8.69 16.32
CA CYS A 6 0.56 -8.83 15.60
C CYS A 6 0.63 -9.88 14.49
N GLY A 7 1.74 -10.63 14.37
CA GLY A 7 1.86 -11.74 13.42
C GLY A 7 1.67 -11.35 11.96
N ASP A 8 2.04 -10.11 11.61
CA ASP A 8 1.78 -9.51 10.29
C ASP A 8 0.28 -9.41 9.91
N ASP A 9 -0.63 -9.49 10.88
CA ASP A 9 -2.08 -9.40 10.67
C ASP A 9 -2.63 -8.01 11.03
N PHE A 10 -3.32 -7.38 10.07
CA PHE A 10 -3.89 -6.05 10.24
C PHE A 10 -5.05 -6.02 11.24
N ALA A 11 -5.85 -7.08 11.34
CA ALA A 11 -6.98 -7.11 12.27
C ALA A 11 -6.48 -7.22 13.72
N ILE A 12 -5.44 -8.02 13.97
CA ILE A 12 -4.76 -8.09 15.28
C ILE A 12 -4.16 -6.74 15.63
N TRP A 13 -3.38 -6.15 14.72
CA TRP A 13 -2.80 -4.82 14.89
C TRP A 13 -3.88 -3.77 15.20
N ARG A 14 -4.98 -3.76 14.45
CA ARG A 14 -6.09 -2.80 14.65
C ARG A 14 -6.72 -2.95 16.03
N GLY A 15 -6.90 -4.17 16.52
CA GLY A 15 -7.43 -4.43 17.85
C GLY A 15 -6.53 -3.83 18.93
N GLN A 16 -5.22 -4.13 18.86
CA GLN A 16 -4.22 -3.63 19.80
C GLN A 16 -4.05 -2.11 19.72
N ALA A 17 -3.98 -1.54 18.51
CA ALA A 17 -3.88 -0.10 18.27
C ALA A 17 -5.07 0.66 18.83
N ARG A 18 -6.29 0.10 18.76
CA ARG A 18 -7.48 0.70 19.37
C ARG A 18 -7.42 0.72 20.89
N GLN A 19 -6.85 -0.31 21.52
CA GLN A 19 -6.66 -0.31 22.97
C GLN A 19 -5.63 0.75 23.35
N LEU A 20 -4.47 0.77 22.70
CA LEU A 20 -3.44 1.80 22.95
C LEU A 20 -3.98 3.21 22.78
N LEU A 21 -4.74 3.44 21.70
CA LEU A 21 -5.34 4.72 21.41
C LEU A 21 -6.40 5.11 22.46
N GLY A 22 -7.22 4.17 22.90
CA GLY A 22 -8.21 4.40 23.96
C GLY A 22 -7.58 4.81 25.30
N HIS A 23 -6.34 4.39 25.54
CA HIS A 23 -5.55 4.77 26.72
C HIS A 23 -4.59 5.95 26.47
N GLY A 24 -4.62 6.55 25.28
CA GLY A 24 -3.80 7.72 24.94
C GLY A 24 -2.29 7.43 24.91
N ILE A 25 -1.88 6.18 24.67
CA ILE A 25 -0.49 5.77 24.77
C ILE A 25 0.33 6.34 23.60
N ASP A 26 1.42 7.04 23.91
CA ASP A 26 2.31 7.68 22.93
C ASP A 26 3.03 6.63 22.05
N PRO A 27 3.08 6.79 20.72
CA PRO A 27 3.79 5.90 19.82
C PRO A 27 5.27 5.67 20.19
N ALA A 28 5.97 6.63 20.79
CA ALA A 28 7.35 6.47 21.24
C ALA A 28 7.51 5.45 22.38
N THR A 29 6.42 5.09 23.06
CA THR A 29 6.42 4.11 24.15
C THR A 29 6.01 2.70 23.69
N VAL A 30 5.66 2.54 22.41
CA VAL A 30 5.15 1.31 21.82
C VAL A 30 6.11 0.84 20.74
N THR A 31 6.50 -0.43 20.82
CA THR A 31 7.32 -1.07 19.79
C THR A 31 6.56 -2.23 19.20
N TRP A 32 6.40 -2.21 17.88
CA TRP A 32 5.78 -3.30 17.13
C TRP A 32 6.84 -4.16 16.44
N GLY A 33 6.88 -5.46 16.74
CA GLY A 33 7.76 -6.43 16.08
C GLY A 33 8.21 -7.60 16.95
N GLN A 34 8.86 -8.58 16.31
CA GLN A 34 9.40 -9.79 16.97
C GLN A 34 10.70 -9.53 17.74
N THR A 35 11.30 -8.35 17.61
CA THR A 35 12.57 -8.00 18.30
C THR A 35 12.33 -7.52 19.73
N TRP A 36 11.64 -8.33 20.52
CA TRP A 36 11.56 -8.13 21.99
C TRP A 36 12.92 -8.36 22.67
N MET A 37 13.92 -8.86 21.92
CA MET A 37 15.20 -9.35 22.43
C MET A 37 16.33 -8.30 22.43
N ASP A 38 16.08 -7.07 21.95
CA ASP A 38 17.11 -6.02 21.97
C ASP A 38 17.37 -5.48 23.39
N ASP A 39 16.40 -5.63 24.29
CA ASP A 39 16.50 -5.15 25.67
C ASP A 39 16.24 -6.32 26.65
N LEU A 40 17.25 -7.20 26.77
CA LEU A 40 17.21 -8.46 27.55
C LEU A 40 16.84 -8.29 29.03
N LEU A 41 16.81 -7.05 29.53
CA LEU A 41 16.51 -6.68 30.92
C LEU A 41 15.17 -5.91 31.06
N ALA A 42 14.52 -5.53 29.96
CA ALA A 42 13.27 -4.80 30.01
C ALA A 42 12.09 -5.76 30.15
N VAL A 43 11.33 -5.64 31.24
CA VAL A 43 10.04 -6.32 31.37
C VAL A 43 9.03 -5.55 30.51
N PRO A 44 8.48 -6.14 29.43
CA PRO A 44 7.53 -5.45 28.59
C PRO A 44 6.28 -5.12 29.40
N THR A 45 5.86 -3.86 29.35
CA THR A 45 4.61 -3.45 29.98
C THR A 45 3.45 -4.11 29.21
N PRO A 46 2.53 -4.82 29.89
CA PRO A 46 1.42 -5.45 29.21
C PRO A 46 0.50 -4.41 28.60
N LEU A 47 -0.16 -4.78 27.50
CA LEU A 47 -1.22 -3.97 26.91
C LEU A 47 -2.35 -3.80 27.95
N PRO A 48 -2.80 -2.56 28.24
CA PRO A 48 -3.87 -2.34 29.20
C PRO A 48 -5.17 -3.03 28.74
N ALA A 49 -5.80 -3.74 29.67
CA ALA A 49 -7.02 -4.47 29.39
C ALA A 49 -8.23 -3.53 29.23
N GLY A 50 -9.11 -3.88 28.30
CA GLY A 50 -10.39 -3.19 28.10
C GLY A 50 -10.31 -1.89 27.29
N PRO A 51 -11.47 -1.33 26.90
CA PRO A 51 -11.53 -0.05 26.20
C PRO A 51 -11.12 1.08 27.15
N GLY A 52 -10.14 1.89 26.75
CA GLY A 52 -9.76 3.08 27.50
C GLY A 52 -10.80 4.21 27.37
N PRO A 53 -10.68 5.27 28.19
CA PRO A 53 -11.66 6.35 28.26
C PRO A 53 -11.66 7.26 27.03
N PHE A 54 -10.63 7.20 26.18
CA PHE A 54 -10.51 8.05 25.00
C PHE A 54 -11.29 7.50 23.80
N HIS A 55 -12.30 8.24 23.36
CA HIS A 55 -13.06 7.95 22.15
C HIS A 55 -12.53 8.75 20.97
N ALA A 56 -11.47 8.24 20.33
CA ALA A 56 -10.90 8.81 19.12
C ALA A 56 -11.93 8.87 17.96
N ARG A 57 -12.05 10.02 17.30
CA ARG A 57 -12.81 10.14 16.04
C ARG A 57 -11.88 9.94 14.85
N VAL A 58 -11.75 8.69 14.42
CA VAL A 58 -10.91 8.32 13.28
C VAL A 58 -11.77 8.32 12.00
N PRO A 59 -11.40 9.07 10.95
CA PRO A 59 -12.10 9.02 9.67
C PRO A 59 -12.04 7.62 9.03
N ALA A 60 -13.16 7.15 8.46
CA ALA A 60 -13.19 5.86 7.76
C ALA A 60 -12.17 5.80 6.60
N ALA A 61 -11.94 6.92 5.92
CA ALA A 61 -10.93 7.04 4.86
C ALA A 61 -9.50 6.77 5.37
N LEU A 62 -9.19 7.16 6.61
CA LEU A 62 -7.88 6.86 7.20
C LEU A 62 -7.72 5.34 7.41
N LEU A 63 -8.76 4.66 7.92
CA LEU A 63 -8.69 3.21 8.12
C LEU A 63 -8.41 2.46 6.82
N ALA A 64 -9.05 2.85 5.71
CA ALA A 64 -8.79 2.27 4.40
C ALA A 64 -7.34 2.49 3.93
N GLN A 65 -6.78 3.69 4.16
CA GLN A 65 -5.39 4.02 3.84
C GLN A 65 -4.39 3.21 4.68
N LEU A 66 -4.66 3.05 5.99
CA LEU A 66 -3.83 2.25 6.89
C LEU A 66 -3.85 0.77 6.50
N GLU A 67 -5.00 0.23 6.10
CA GLU A 67 -5.12 -1.15 5.63
C GLU A 67 -4.29 -1.38 4.35
N GLN A 68 -4.36 -0.46 3.38
CA GLN A 68 -3.57 -0.52 2.15
C GLN A 68 -2.07 -0.45 2.45
N ALA A 69 -1.65 0.50 3.29
CA ALA A 69 -0.26 0.63 3.71
C ALA A 69 0.23 -0.57 4.55
N GLY A 70 -0.67 -1.25 5.25
CA GLY A 70 -0.40 -2.50 5.97
C GLY A 70 -0.01 -3.67 5.07
N ARG A 71 -0.35 -3.63 3.78
CA ARG A 71 0.03 -4.67 2.80
C ARG A 71 1.49 -4.58 2.37
N TYR A 72 2.12 -3.41 2.52
CA TYR A 72 3.55 -3.26 2.29
C TYR A 72 4.34 -4.18 3.24
N ARG A 73 5.40 -4.81 2.78
CA ARG A 73 6.30 -5.63 3.62
C ARG A 73 7.60 -4.87 3.79
N GLY A 74 7.79 -4.25 4.94
CA GLY A 74 8.98 -3.46 5.24
C GLY A 74 9.10 -3.17 6.73
N GLU A 75 10.25 -2.63 7.11
CA GLU A 75 10.60 -2.38 8.51
C GLU A 75 9.68 -1.33 9.16
N GLN A 76 9.44 -1.51 10.46
CA GLN A 76 8.66 -0.59 11.30
C GLN A 76 7.27 -0.27 10.73
N ARG A 77 6.67 -1.22 9.98
CA ARG A 77 5.39 -1.02 9.31
C ARG A 77 4.32 -0.53 10.26
N TRP A 78 4.14 -1.30 11.32
CA TRP A 78 3.10 -1.12 12.32
C TRP A 78 3.33 0.10 13.21
N ASN A 79 4.59 0.46 13.49
CA ASN A 79 4.94 1.69 14.21
C ASN A 79 4.44 2.93 13.46
N LEU A 80 4.72 3.03 12.15
CA LEU A 80 4.25 4.15 11.33
C LEU A 80 2.72 4.26 11.32
N LEU A 81 2.03 3.13 11.10
CA LEU A 81 0.56 3.13 11.04
C LEU A 81 -0.04 3.60 12.37
N TYR A 82 0.56 3.20 13.49
CA TYR A 82 0.10 3.62 14.82
C TYR A 82 0.35 5.10 15.06
N GLU A 83 1.51 5.62 14.66
CA GLU A 83 1.86 7.04 14.81
C GLU A 83 0.92 7.94 14.00
N VAL A 84 0.62 7.58 12.74
CA VAL A 84 -0.37 8.30 11.91
C VAL A 84 -1.75 8.25 12.56
N LEU A 85 -2.18 7.07 13.01
CA LEU A 85 -3.48 6.90 13.67
C LEU A 85 -3.59 7.77 14.92
N TRP A 86 -2.54 7.79 15.75
CA TRP A 86 -2.47 8.56 16.99
C TRP A 86 -2.56 10.07 16.72
N ARG A 87 -1.78 10.61 15.77
CA ARG A 87 -1.83 12.04 15.44
C ARG A 87 -3.19 12.48 14.92
N VAL A 88 -3.78 11.70 14.01
CA VAL A 88 -5.10 12.03 13.44
C VAL A 88 -6.19 11.96 14.51
N ALA A 89 -6.12 10.99 15.41
CA ALA A 89 -7.04 10.86 16.53
C ALA A 89 -6.95 12.03 17.53
N HIS A 90 -5.76 12.63 17.69
CA HIS A 90 -5.54 13.83 18.50
C HIS A 90 -5.85 15.14 17.77
N GLY A 91 -6.34 15.06 16.52
CA GLY A 91 -6.82 16.22 15.75
C GLY A 91 -5.85 16.69 14.65
N ASP A 92 -4.65 16.13 14.59
CA ASP A 92 -3.67 16.47 13.58
C ASP A 92 -3.85 15.64 12.29
N ARG A 93 -4.69 16.16 11.39
CA ARG A 93 -4.96 15.54 10.09
C ARG A 93 -3.82 15.72 9.09
N THR A 94 -2.81 16.53 9.39
CA THR A 94 -1.68 16.74 8.45
C THR A 94 -0.88 15.46 8.25
N ALA A 95 -0.88 14.55 9.24
CA ALA A 95 -0.29 13.22 9.16
C ALA A 95 -0.89 12.33 8.04
N MET A 96 -2.03 12.71 7.45
CA MET A 96 -2.60 12.03 6.26
C MET A 96 -2.12 12.63 4.94
N LEU A 97 -1.56 13.84 4.97
CA LEU A 97 -1.23 14.63 3.79
C LEU A 97 0.22 14.42 3.39
N ALA A 98 0.50 14.44 2.08
CA ALA A 98 1.86 14.30 1.56
C ALA A 98 2.83 15.42 2.02
N GLY A 99 2.32 16.54 2.53
CA GLY A 99 3.14 17.61 3.10
C GLY A 99 3.77 17.27 4.46
N ASP A 100 3.24 16.29 5.18
CA ASP A 100 3.84 15.79 6.43
C ASP A 100 4.75 14.59 6.14
N ARG A 101 5.79 14.40 6.95
CA ARG A 101 6.74 13.27 6.82
C ARG A 101 6.02 11.92 6.90
N LEU A 102 5.11 11.74 7.85
CA LEU A 102 4.38 10.49 8.04
C LEU A 102 3.36 10.28 6.92
N GLY A 103 2.68 11.35 6.51
CA GLY A 103 1.73 11.29 5.40
C GLY A 103 2.40 10.97 4.06
N SER A 104 3.57 11.56 3.77
CA SER A 104 4.39 11.20 2.61
C SER A 104 4.79 9.71 2.61
N GLU A 105 5.24 9.21 3.76
CA GLU A 105 5.59 7.79 3.93
C GLU A 105 4.38 6.87 3.73
N LEU A 106 3.23 7.23 4.33
CA LEU A 106 1.97 6.51 4.18
C LEU A 106 1.56 6.39 2.70
N GLN A 107 1.54 7.52 1.98
CA GLN A 107 1.21 7.56 0.56
C GLN A 107 2.22 6.77 -0.29
N ARG A 108 3.51 6.81 0.07
CA ARG A 108 4.53 5.99 -0.58
C ARG A 108 4.22 4.49 -0.43
N ARG A 109 3.90 4.03 0.77
CA ARG A 109 3.57 2.62 1.05
C ARG A 109 2.29 2.16 0.37
N ILE A 110 1.27 3.03 0.31
CA ILE A 110 0.04 2.74 -0.44
C ILE A 110 0.35 2.51 -1.92
N ARG A 111 1.17 3.38 -2.53
CA ARG A 111 1.60 3.24 -3.94
C ARG A 111 2.52 2.03 -4.18
N GLN A 112 3.27 1.60 -3.17
CA GLN A 112 4.18 0.45 -3.21
C GLN A 112 3.54 -0.87 -2.75
N GLY A 113 2.29 -0.85 -2.27
CA GLY A 113 1.50 -2.04 -1.94
C GLY A 113 1.43 -2.99 -3.14
N PRO A 114 1.32 -4.31 -2.90
CA PRO A 114 1.92 -5.37 -3.70
C PRO A 114 1.78 -5.04 -5.18
N LEU A 115 2.93 -4.75 -5.79
CA LEU A 115 3.14 -4.74 -7.21
C LEU A 115 2.61 -6.10 -7.70
N ILE A 116 1.34 -6.17 -8.10
CA ILE A 116 0.81 -7.39 -8.66
C ILE A 116 1.74 -7.71 -9.84
N PRO A 117 2.21 -8.95 -10.05
CA PRO A 117 2.81 -9.37 -11.31
C PRO A 117 1.81 -9.33 -12.50
N GLU A 118 0.90 -8.35 -12.55
CA GLU A 118 -0.02 -8.07 -13.66
C GLU A 118 0.68 -7.42 -14.86
N LEU A 119 2.00 -7.15 -14.79
CA LEU A 119 2.78 -6.84 -15.99
C LEU A 119 3.14 -8.08 -16.83
N VAL A 120 2.84 -9.31 -16.37
CA VAL A 120 3.03 -10.54 -17.17
C VAL A 120 1.80 -10.90 -18.02
N GLY A 121 0.62 -10.33 -17.75
CA GLY A 121 -0.62 -10.61 -18.50
C GLY A 121 -0.88 -9.67 -19.68
N GLN A 122 -0.57 -8.37 -19.54
CA GLN A 122 -0.94 -7.35 -20.54
C GLN A 122 -0.07 -7.35 -21.80
N ALA A 123 1.13 -7.95 -21.77
CA ALA A 123 2.02 -8.00 -22.93
C ALA A 123 1.60 -9.03 -24.00
N ARG A 124 0.68 -9.96 -23.69
CA ARG A 124 0.29 -11.04 -24.63
C ARG A 124 -1.01 -10.80 -25.40
N HIS A 125 -1.87 -9.85 -25.01
CA HIS A 125 -3.20 -9.69 -25.63
C HIS A 125 -3.38 -8.45 -26.53
N GLY A 126 -2.30 -7.69 -26.81
CA GLY A 126 -2.36 -6.46 -27.61
C GLY A 126 -2.27 -6.61 -29.14
N LYS A 127 -2.26 -7.82 -29.71
CA LYS A 127 -2.17 -8.01 -31.17
C LYS A 127 -2.99 -9.20 -31.68
N GLN A 128 -4.30 -9.17 -31.54
CA GLN A 128 -5.16 -9.87 -32.50
C GLN A 128 -6.57 -9.29 -32.41
N ARG A 129 -7.12 -8.94 -33.58
CA ARG A 129 -8.43 -8.29 -33.86
C ARG A 129 -8.28 -6.80 -34.19
N ASP A 130 -8.68 -6.30 -35.35
CA ASP A 130 -9.35 -6.87 -36.52
C ASP A 130 -9.11 -5.93 -37.70
N GLY A 131 -9.11 -6.48 -38.91
CA GLY A 131 -8.98 -5.70 -40.14
C GLY A 131 -9.40 -6.47 -41.38
N GLN A 132 -10.43 -7.33 -41.26
CA GLN A 132 -11.23 -7.66 -42.43
C GLN A 132 -12.00 -6.40 -42.83
N ALA A 133 -11.55 -5.75 -43.90
CA ALA A 133 -12.30 -4.73 -44.61
C ALA A 133 -12.55 -5.25 -46.04
N LEU A 134 -13.83 -5.53 -46.28
CA LEU A 134 -14.57 -5.46 -47.54
C LEU A 134 -13.78 -5.48 -48.87
N GLU A 135 -13.93 -6.59 -49.56
CA GLU A 135 -14.37 -6.69 -50.96
C GLU A 135 -14.64 -5.35 -51.69
N ILE A 136 -13.76 -4.97 -52.62
CA ILE A 136 -14.11 -4.19 -53.82
C ILE A 136 -13.22 -4.69 -54.97
N GLY A 137 -13.85 -5.19 -56.03
CA GLY A 137 -13.19 -5.65 -57.25
C GLY A 137 -12.63 -4.54 -58.13
N ARG A 138 -11.82 -4.95 -59.13
CA ARG A 138 -11.61 -4.37 -60.47
C ARG A 138 -10.25 -4.88 -60.99
N GLN A 139 -10.25 -5.91 -61.84
CA GLN A 139 -10.14 -5.76 -63.30
C GLN A 139 -9.00 -4.86 -63.80
N GLN A 140 -8.07 -5.53 -64.50
CA GLN A 140 -7.30 -5.13 -65.69
C GLN A 140 -6.60 -3.76 -65.70
N GLY A 141 -5.27 -3.83 -65.87
CA GLY A 141 -4.44 -2.68 -66.21
C GLY A 141 -3.05 -3.09 -66.68
N LYS A 142 -2.98 -3.76 -67.83
CA LYS A 142 -1.80 -3.85 -68.71
C LYS A 142 -1.08 -2.51 -68.76
N ARG A 143 0.26 -2.47 -68.61
CA ARG A 143 1.21 -1.81 -69.53
C ARG A 143 2.68 -1.74 -69.03
N ILE A 144 3.53 -2.39 -69.85
CA ILE A 144 4.87 -2.00 -70.37
C ILE A 144 6.01 -1.56 -69.44
N GLY A 145 7.10 -2.35 -69.51
CA GLY A 145 8.36 -1.89 -70.09
C GLY A 145 9.54 -1.77 -69.12
N ALA A 146 10.64 -2.51 -69.38
CA ALA A 146 11.99 -1.95 -69.53
C ALA A 146 13.07 -3.05 -69.66
N GLY A 147 14.01 -2.81 -70.58
CA GLY A 147 15.33 -3.46 -70.71
C GLY A 147 15.32 -4.69 -71.62
N GLY A 148 15.96 -4.75 -72.79
CA GLY A 148 17.25 -4.14 -73.19
C GLY A 148 18.35 -4.76 -72.33
N THR A 149 19.36 -5.47 -72.80
CA THR A 149 20.13 -5.38 -74.05
C THR A 149 21.14 -6.56 -74.04
N ASP A 150 21.59 -7.00 -75.22
CA ASP A 150 22.90 -7.61 -75.50
C ASP A 150 23.16 -9.09 -75.15
N ARG A 151 22.99 -9.98 -76.15
CA ARG A 151 24.10 -10.66 -76.84
C ARG A 151 23.61 -11.55 -77.98
#